data_AF-A0A4Q9LZ23-F1
#
_entry.id   AF-A0A4Q9LZ23-F1
#
_cell.length_a   1.000
_cell.length_b   1.000
_cell.length_c   1.000
_cell.angle_alpha   90.00
_cell.angle_beta   90.00
_cell.angle_gamma   90.00
#
_symmetry.space_group_name_H-M   'P 1'
#
loop_
_entity.id
_entity.type
_entity.pdbx_description
1 polymer ?
#
loop_
_entity_poly.entity_id
_entity_poly.type
_entity_poly.pdbx_seq_one_letter_code
_entity_poly.pdbx_strand_id
1 'polypeptide(L)'
;MNTRFLTKTNHKNITSDTFHKFIALYTIGEKCVDIFSLKEEKIIFKHNFSKEIYNITFSYTGEYIIITHKKMINVFNIYLKKTEFYILKENITECFLLRNKKIFSGENSKFCIFNHLNQEELEMNCDKYYVYDNRYIVFYYNRSVTIMNEDCKILYEKKMDFFVDKNIYYNIFNGKIYFLIQSCIKGTDLNLNLENICENNFPDTFFLTKDVLYLCYMKLNKIIVVNKNLSKVLLEKNICNYFFNYFTGNMIVLDKYGLEIIEYSNNYLKQFEFIYENQIYMEEEDEFDKSDEERICGLNLVKL
;
A
#
# COMPACT_ATOMS: atom_id res chain seq x y z
N MET A 1 -8.42 -28.79 15.19
CA MET A 1 -8.99 -27.95 16.26
C MET A 1 -8.98 -26.53 15.71
N ASN A 2 -10.13 -26.08 15.20
CA ASN A 2 -10.25 -24.90 14.35
C ASN A 2 -10.29 -23.66 15.22
N THR A 3 -9.32 -22.77 15.06
CA THR A 3 -9.40 -21.42 15.61
C THR A 3 -10.18 -20.58 14.63
N ARG A 4 -11.49 -20.53 14.86
CA ARG A 4 -12.46 -19.73 14.09
C ARG A 4 -12.43 -18.28 14.59
N PHE A 5 -12.22 -17.32 13.71
CA PHE A 5 -12.29 -15.89 14.00
C PHE A 5 -13.24 -15.17 13.04
N LEU A 6 -14.44 -14.85 13.55
CA LEU A 6 -15.36 -13.92 12.89
C LEU A 6 -14.77 -12.51 12.92
N THR A 7 -14.87 -11.79 11.80
CA THR A 7 -15.29 -10.37 11.82
C THR A 7 -16.10 -10.03 10.55
N LYS A 8 -17.09 -9.16 10.70
CA LYS A 8 -17.92 -8.55 9.65
C LYS A 8 -17.48 -7.09 9.61
N THR A 9 -16.40 -6.72 8.92
CA THR A 9 -15.77 -5.43 9.22
C THR A 9 -15.30 -4.65 8.01
N ASN A 10 -15.75 -3.39 7.97
CA ASN A 10 -15.29 -2.30 7.10
C ASN A 10 -13.79 -2.03 7.36
N HIS A 11 -12.92 -2.83 6.76
CA HIS A 11 -11.48 -2.57 6.74
C HIS A 11 -11.20 -1.41 5.78
N LYS A 12 -10.39 -0.45 6.20
CA LYS A 12 -10.11 0.76 5.39
C LYS A 12 -8.64 0.97 5.07
N ASN A 13 -7.72 0.40 5.85
CA ASN A 13 -6.28 0.54 5.61
C ASN A 13 -5.60 -0.84 5.65
N ILE A 14 -4.74 -1.08 4.66
CA ILE A 14 -3.85 -2.23 4.58
C ILE A 14 -2.42 -1.72 4.38
N THR A 15 -1.49 -2.34 5.09
CA THR A 15 -0.05 -2.17 4.85
C THR A 15 0.66 -3.51 5.08
N SER A 16 1.81 -3.69 4.46
CA SER A 16 2.70 -4.82 4.67
C SER A 16 4.08 -4.33 5.06
N ASP A 17 4.81 -5.09 5.88
CA ASP A 17 6.20 -4.79 6.16
C ASP A 17 7.06 -4.96 4.90
N THR A 18 8.23 -4.31 4.89
CA THR A 18 9.12 -4.31 3.73
C THR A 18 9.62 -5.70 3.33
N PHE A 19 9.52 -6.69 4.23
CA PHE A 19 9.94 -8.08 3.98
C PHE A 19 8.77 -9.06 3.86
N HIS A 20 7.51 -8.59 3.84
CA HIS A 20 6.30 -9.40 3.71
C HIS A 20 6.20 -10.57 4.69
N LYS A 21 6.67 -10.34 5.91
CA LYS A 21 6.41 -11.24 7.03
C LYS A 21 5.03 -10.98 7.61
N PHE A 22 4.54 -9.75 7.49
CA PHE A 22 3.36 -9.25 8.18
C PHE A 22 2.46 -8.40 7.28
N ILE A 23 1.15 -8.55 7.50
CA ILE A 23 0.11 -7.66 6.99
C ILE A 23 -0.63 -7.08 8.19
N ALA A 24 -0.83 -5.77 8.20
CA ALA A 24 -1.68 -5.12 9.20
C ALA A 24 -3.01 -4.71 8.57
N LEU A 25 -4.10 -5.05 9.27
CA LEU A 25 -5.47 -4.66 8.93
C LEU A 25 -6.05 -3.77 10.01
N TYR A 26 -6.65 -2.66 9.60
CA TYR A 26 -7.43 -1.79 10.50
C TYR A 26 -8.93 -1.98 10.29
N THR A 27 -9.62 -2.32 11.37
CA THR A 27 -11.08 -2.36 11.46
C THR A 27 -11.59 -1.07 12.07
N ILE A 28 -12.29 -0.21 11.29
CA ILE A 28 -12.78 1.09 11.80
C ILE A 28 -13.74 0.95 12.97
N GLY A 29 -14.77 0.10 12.81
CA GLY A 29 -15.86 -0.01 13.78
C GLY A 29 -15.38 -0.46 15.17
N GLU A 30 -14.47 -1.41 15.20
CA GLU A 30 -13.86 -1.95 16.42
C GLU A 30 -12.62 -1.17 16.87
N LYS A 31 -12.15 -0.24 16.04
CA LYS A 31 -10.85 0.44 16.18
C LYS A 31 -9.71 -0.54 16.46
N CYS A 32 -9.76 -1.68 15.78
CA CYS A 32 -8.87 -2.81 16.03
C CYS A 32 -7.78 -2.89 14.96
N VAL A 33 -6.55 -3.22 15.39
CA VAL A 33 -5.44 -3.54 14.49
C VAL A 33 -5.09 -5.01 14.67
N ASP A 34 -5.23 -5.76 13.58
CA ASP A 34 -4.82 -7.14 13.47
C ASP A 34 -3.53 -7.21 12.63
N ILE A 35 -2.50 -7.90 13.12
CA ILE A 35 -1.29 -8.20 12.35
C ILE A 35 -1.27 -9.70 12.06
N PHE A 36 -1.37 -10.03 10.78
CA PHE A 36 -1.28 -11.37 10.25
C PHE A 36 0.17 -11.68 9.87
N SER A 37 0.70 -12.82 10.32
CA SER A 37 1.96 -13.34 9.81
C SER A 37 1.70 -14.19 8.58
N LEU A 38 2.30 -13.81 7.45
CA LEU A 38 2.22 -14.58 6.21
C LEU A 38 2.97 -15.92 6.31
N LYS A 39 4.02 -15.99 7.14
CA LYS A 39 4.77 -17.23 7.37
C LYS A 39 4.03 -18.22 8.25
N GLU A 40 3.38 -17.73 9.31
CA GLU A 40 2.65 -18.58 10.28
C GLU A 40 1.16 -18.72 9.95
N GLU A 41 0.70 -18.04 8.90
CA GLU A 41 -0.68 -18.01 8.41
C GLU A 41 -1.71 -17.73 9.52
N LYS A 42 -1.35 -16.86 10.47
CA LYS A 42 -2.23 -16.53 11.61
C LYS A 42 -2.05 -15.10 12.09
N ILE A 43 -3.06 -14.61 12.81
CA ILE A 43 -2.97 -13.35 13.55
C ILE A 43 -2.00 -13.54 14.72
N ILE A 44 -0.90 -12.78 14.72
CA ILE A 44 0.12 -12.81 15.78
C ILE A 44 -0.07 -11.68 16.79
N PHE A 45 -0.86 -10.66 16.42
CA PHE A 45 -1.15 -9.51 17.24
C PHE A 45 -2.54 -8.97 16.92
N LYS A 46 -3.30 -8.66 17.97
CA LYS A 46 -4.62 -8.04 17.92
C LYS A 46 -4.70 -7.01 19.03
N HIS A 47 -5.03 -5.77 18.71
CA HIS A 47 -5.14 -4.70 19.70
C HIS A 47 -6.24 -3.70 19.37
N ASN A 48 -7.02 -3.35 20.39
CA ASN A 48 -8.11 -2.39 20.29
C ASN A 48 -7.63 -1.02 20.76
N PHE A 49 -7.82 -0.01 19.92
CA PHE A 49 -7.47 1.37 20.23
C PHE A 49 -8.71 2.16 20.66
N SER A 50 -8.56 3.02 21.67
CA SER A 50 -9.65 3.91 22.11
C SER A 50 -9.93 5.03 21.10
N LYS A 51 -8.89 5.45 20.37
CA LYS A 51 -8.92 6.54 19.40
C LYS A 51 -9.01 6.01 17.97
N GLU A 52 -9.68 6.75 17.11
CA GLU A 52 -9.73 6.47 15.67
C GLU A 52 -8.33 6.49 15.05
N ILE A 53 -8.06 5.53 14.17
CA ILE A 53 -6.79 5.40 13.44
C ILE A 53 -6.99 5.92 12.02
N TYR A 54 -6.13 6.84 11.61
CA TYR A 54 -6.11 7.40 10.26
C TYR A 54 -5.18 6.64 9.33
N ASN A 55 -4.03 6.19 9.87
CA ASN A 55 -3.02 5.49 9.09
C ASN A 55 -2.26 4.48 9.95
N ILE A 56 -1.79 3.40 9.31
CA ILE A 56 -0.95 2.36 9.89
C ILE A 56 0.20 2.11 8.92
N THR A 57 1.42 2.12 9.43
CA THR A 57 2.61 1.79 8.63
C THR A 57 3.52 0.85 9.41
N PHE A 58 4.29 0.01 8.71
CA PHE A 58 5.37 -0.76 9.32
C PHE A 58 6.69 0.01 9.25
N SER A 59 7.53 -0.22 10.26
CA SER A 59 8.96 0.08 10.19
C SER A 59 9.65 -0.72 9.10
N TYR A 60 10.81 -0.26 8.63
CA TYR A 60 11.60 -0.97 7.62
C TYR A 60 11.91 -2.43 8.00
N THR A 61 12.22 -2.69 9.28
CA THR A 61 12.56 -4.03 9.78
C THR A 61 11.34 -4.91 10.04
N GLY A 62 10.12 -4.35 10.03
CA GLY A 62 8.90 -5.04 10.42
C GLY A 62 8.79 -5.29 11.93
N GLU A 63 9.70 -4.74 12.75
CA GLU A 63 9.70 -4.90 14.22
C GLU A 63 8.62 -4.04 14.89
N TYR A 64 8.39 -2.87 14.32
CA TYR A 64 7.45 -1.87 14.81
C TYR A 64 6.30 -1.65 13.83
N ILE A 65 5.13 -1.42 14.42
CA ILE A 65 3.95 -0.85 13.76
C ILE A 65 3.74 0.58 14.27
N ILE A 66 3.53 1.51 13.34
CA ILE A 66 3.33 2.92 13.58
C ILE A 66 1.86 3.22 13.34
N ILE A 67 1.20 3.76 14.35
CA ILE A 67 -0.25 3.97 14.35
C ILE A 67 -0.51 5.45 14.50
N THR A 68 -1.12 6.02 13.46
CA THR A 68 -1.37 7.45 13.38
C THR A 68 -2.81 7.76 13.74
N HIS A 69 -2.99 8.56 14.77
CA HIS A 69 -4.25 9.18 15.19
C HIS A 69 -4.23 10.67 14.81
N LYS A 70 -5.37 11.36 14.98
CA LYS A 70 -5.51 12.79 14.64
C LYS A 70 -4.45 13.71 15.25
N LYS A 71 -4.01 13.40 16.47
CA LYS A 71 -3.12 14.25 17.29
C LYS A 71 -1.92 13.49 17.87
N MET A 72 -1.69 12.26 17.42
CA MET A 72 -0.74 11.38 18.09
C MET A 72 -0.26 10.28 17.14
N ILE A 73 1.04 9.98 17.22
CA ILE A 73 1.67 8.86 16.56
C ILE A 73 2.10 7.89 17.65
N ASN A 74 1.67 6.64 17.59
CA ASN A 74 2.14 5.58 18.49
C ASN A 74 3.14 4.70 17.75
N VAL A 75 4.26 4.40 18.40
CA VAL A 75 5.24 3.42 17.92
C VAL A 75 5.16 2.19 18.80
N PHE A 76 4.62 1.12 18.24
CA PHE A 76 4.33 -0.11 18.96
C PHE A 76 5.28 -1.21 18.52
N ASN A 77 5.97 -1.83 19.48
CA ASN A 77 6.84 -2.98 19.21
C ASN A 77 5.99 -4.25 19.19
N ILE A 78 6.00 -4.95 18.06
CA ILE A 78 5.13 -6.12 17.82
C ILE A 78 5.56 -7.30 18.72
N TYR A 79 6.86 -7.50 18.90
CA TYR A 79 7.40 -8.60 19.70
C TYR A 79 7.22 -8.37 21.20
N LEU A 80 7.45 -7.14 21.67
CA LEU A 80 7.25 -6.77 23.08
C LEU A 80 5.78 -6.54 23.45
N LYS A 81 4.90 -6.45 22.45
CA LYS A 81 3.47 -6.18 22.60
C LYS A 81 3.17 -4.94 23.46
N LYS A 82 3.97 -3.89 23.31
CA LYS A 82 3.76 -2.61 23.99
C LYS A 82 4.12 -1.42 23.12
N THR A 83 3.49 -0.28 23.41
CA THR A 83 3.93 1.02 22.92
C THR A 83 5.28 1.34 23.55
N GLU A 84 6.30 1.62 22.73
CA GLU A 84 7.60 2.05 23.24
C GLU A 84 7.64 3.57 23.45
N PHE A 85 7.06 4.32 22.51
CA PHE A 85 6.95 5.77 22.61
C PHE A 85 5.80 6.29 21.73
N TYR A 86 5.42 7.55 21.97
CA TYR A 86 4.39 8.24 21.19
C TYR A 86 4.79 9.69 20.97
N ILE A 87 4.47 10.25 19.81
CA ILE A 87 4.70 11.66 19.49
C ILE A 87 3.36 12.40 19.47
N LEU A 88 3.30 13.57 20.10
CA LEU A 88 2.14 14.45 20.03
C LEU A 88 2.31 15.42 18.87
N LYS A 89 1.51 15.25 17.83
CA LYS A 89 1.57 16.04 16.61
C LYS A 89 0.20 16.06 15.93
N GLU A 90 -0.25 17.23 15.51
CA GLU A 90 -1.51 17.41 14.78
C GLU A 90 -1.27 17.46 13.27
N ASN A 91 -2.34 17.30 12.49
CA ASN A 91 -2.35 17.45 11.02
C ASN A 91 -1.44 16.49 10.23
N ILE A 92 -1.18 15.31 10.79
CA ILE A 92 -0.36 14.29 10.15
C ILE A 92 -1.11 13.67 8.97
N THR A 93 -0.47 13.70 7.80
CA THR A 93 -0.94 13.06 6.58
C THR A 93 -0.29 11.69 6.37
N GLU A 94 1.01 11.59 6.68
CA GLU A 94 1.75 10.34 6.62
C GLU A 94 2.82 10.25 7.71
N CYS A 95 3.22 9.02 8.05
CA CYS A 95 4.17 8.78 9.13
C CYS A 95 4.94 7.49 8.92
N PHE A 96 6.26 7.53 9.18
CA PHE A 96 7.14 6.38 9.04
C PHE A 96 8.20 6.33 10.15
N LEU A 97 8.59 5.13 10.58
CA LEU A 97 9.78 4.93 11.40
C LEU A 97 10.99 4.72 10.48
N LEU A 98 11.96 5.61 10.60
CA LEU A 98 13.26 5.55 9.94
C LEU A 98 14.17 4.51 10.61
N ARG A 99 15.24 4.04 9.95
CA ARG A 99 16.01 2.90 10.50
C ARG A 99 16.78 3.27 11.78
N ASN A 100 17.13 4.54 11.95
CA ASN A 100 17.73 5.07 13.16
C ASN A 100 16.71 5.34 14.30
N LYS A 101 15.50 4.76 14.22
CA LYS A 101 14.39 4.91 15.16
C LYS A 101 13.83 6.32 15.29
N LYS A 102 14.18 7.23 14.37
CA LYS A 102 13.50 8.53 14.25
C LYS A 102 12.17 8.36 13.54
N ILE A 103 11.25 9.27 13.80
CA ILE A 103 9.94 9.31 13.16
C ILE A 103 9.91 10.44 12.14
N PHE A 104 9.63 10.08 10.91
CA PHE A 104 9.20 11.00 9.88
C PHE A 104 7.70 11.27 10.03
N SER A 105 7.31 12.54 10.10
CA SER A 105 5.91 12.97 10.11
C SER A 105 5.68 13.96 8.97
N GLY A 106 4.82 13.59 8.03
CA GLY A 106 4.49 14.39 6.87
C GLY A 106 3.16 15.13 7.02
N GLU A 107 3.12 16.39 6.59
CA GLU A 107 1.92 17.22 6.38
C GLU A 107 1.86 17.66 4.90
N ASN A 108 0.79 18.30 4.42
CA ASN A 108 0.63 18.59 2.97
C ASN A 108 1.82 19.34 2.32
N SER A 109 2.43 20.30 3.02
CA SER A 109 3.49 21.17 2.47
C SER A 109 4.73 21.26 3.36
N LYS A 110 4.88 20.31 4.29
CA LYS A 110 6.05 20.21 5.15
C LYS A 110 6.19 18.81 5.73
N PHE A 111 7.38 18.51 6.23
CA PHE A 111 7.60 17.35 7.07
C PHE A 111 8.49 17.71 8.26
N CYS A 112 8.35 16.92 9.31
CA CYS A 112 9.16 17.00 10.52
C CYS A 112 9.84 15.65 10.78
N ILE A 113 11.01 15.67 11.41
CA ILE A 113 11.68 14.48 11.94
C ILE A 113 11.80 14.61 13.45
N PHE A 114 11.32 13.60 14.16
CA PHE A 114 11.36 13.51 15.61
C PHE A 114 12.26 12.36 16.03
N ASN A 115 12.98 12.53 17.14
CA ASN A 115 13.64 11.40 17.79
C ASN A 115 12.70 10.65 18.75
N HIS A 116 13.19 9.54 19.29
CA HIS A 116 12.45 8.68 20.23
C HIS A 116 12.10 9.36 21.57
N LEU A 117 12.68 10.53 21.86
CA LEU A 117 12.38 11.36 23.04
C LEU A 117 11.35 12.46 22.74
N ASN A 118 10.66 12.39 21.59
CA ASN A 118 9.70 13.38 21.12
C ASN A 118 10.29 14.78 20.86
N GLN A 119 11.59 14.88 20.64
CA GLN A 119 12.20 16.15 20.25
C GLN A 119 12.20 16.25 18.73
N GLU A 120 11.73 17.39 18.22
CA GLU A 120 11.85 17.73 16.80
C GLU A 120 13.32 18.04 16.49
N GLU A 121 13.89 17.30 15.55
CA GLU A 121 15.27 17.50 15.09
C GLU A 121 15.34 18.26 13.76
N LEU A 122 14.25 18.25 13.00
CA LEU A 122 14.13 18.93 11.72
C LEU A 122 12.66 19.26 11.42
N GLU A 123 12.42 20.47 10.91
CA GLU A 123 11.20 20.84 10.17
C GLU A 123 11.63 21.38 8.79
N MET A 124 10.98 20.91 7.73
CA MET A 124 11.28 21.31 6.35
C MET A 124 9.99 21.60 5.58
N ASN A 125 9.87 22.82 5.07
CA ASN A 125 8.84 23.18 4.11
C ASN A 125 9.23 22.65 2.72
N CYS A 126 8.28 22.06 2.01
CA CYS A 126 8.50 21.51 0.68
C CYS A 126 7.19 21.48 -0.10
N ASP A 127 7.28 21.51 -1.43
CA ASP A 127 6.07 21.44 -2.26
C ASP A 127 5.54 20.00 -2.34
N LYS A 128 6.44 19.02 -2.25
CA LYS A 128 6.13 17.58 -2.27
C LYS A 128 7.27 16.78 -1.66
N TYR A 129 6.96 15.64 -1.06
CA TYR A 129 7.95 14.71 -0.54
C TYR A 129 7.46 13.27 -0.62
N TYR A 130 8.40 12.34 -0.49
CA TYR A 130 8.20 10.90 -0.53
C TYR A 130 9.22 10.21 0.36
N VAL A 131 8.78 9.17 1.08
CA VAL A 131 9.65 8.30 1.85
C VAL A 131 9.73 6.94 1.16
N TYR A 132 10.91 6.57 0.67
CA TYR A 132 11.14 5.31 -0.02
C TYR A 132 11.30 4.14 0.96
N ASP A 133 11.23 2.91 0.44
CA ASP A 133 11.33 1.69 1.24
C ASP A 133 12.65 1.61 2.03
N ASN A 134 13.75 2.07 1.46
CA ASN A 134 15.04 2.18 2.14
C ASN A 134 15.14 3.38 3.09
N ARG A 135 14.03 4.08 3.32
CA ARG A 135 13.85 5.23 4.22
C ARG A 135 14.64 6.48 3.84
N TYR A 136 15.10 6.58 2.59
CA TYR A 136 15.48 7.88 2.04
C TYR A 136 14.24 8.75 1.87
N ILE A 137 14.41 10.03 2.20
CA ILE A 137 13.40 11.06 2.04
C ILE A 137 13.78 11.85 0.80
N VAL A 138 12.90 11.84 -0.20
CA VAL A 138 13.04 12.66 -1.40
C VAL A 138 12.04 13.76 -1.33
N PHE A 139 12.47 15.01 -1.46
CA PHE A 139 11.57 16.15 -1.42
C PHE A 139 11.93 17.18 -2.49
N TYR A 140 10.91 17.92 -2.89
CA TYR A 140 11.05 19.03 -3.81
C TYR A 140 10.88 20.34 -3.07
N TYR A 141 11.86 21.22 -3.23
CA TYR A 141 11.85 22.55 -2.65
C TYR A 141 12.56 23.53 -3.60
N ASN A 142 11.97 24.68 -3.88
CA ASN A 142 12.59 25.74 -4.70
C ASN A 142 13.19 25.24 -6.04
N ARG A 143 12.43 24.43 -6.80
CA ARG A 143 12.90 23.84 -8.08
C ARG A 143 14.08 22.89 -7.95
N SER A 144 14.35 22.38 -6.76
CA SER A 144 15.36 21.35 -6.53
C SER A 144 14.67 20.06 -6.07
N VAL A 145 15.19 18.92 -6.53
CA VAL A 145 14.89 17.61 -5.94
C VAL A 145 16.08 17.24 -5.07
N THR A 146 15.79 16.98 -3.81
CA THR A 146 16.78 16.66 -2.78
C THR A 146 16.53 15.28 -2.24
N ILE A 147 17.59 14.49 -2.08
CA ILE A 147 17.58 13.17 -1.43
C ILE A 147 18.33 13.30 -0.12
N MET A 148 17.64 12.95 0.96
CA MET A 148 18.14 13.00 2.32
C MET A 148 18.07 11.61 2.95
N ASN A 149 19.09 11.25 3.73
CA ASN A 149 19.06 10.03 4.52
C ASN A 149 18.35 10.22 5.86
N GLU A 150 18.18 9.13 6.59
CA GLU A 150 17.53 9.11 7.89
C GLU A 150 18.26 9.92 8.98
N ASP A 151 19.54 10.21 8.79
CA ASP A 151 20.34 11.09 9.66
C ASP A 151 20.22 12.57 9.28
N CYS A 152 19.23 12.92 8.46
CA CYS A 152 19.00 14.28 7.94
C CYS A 152 20.16 14.82 7.08
N LYS A 153 21.02 13.94 6.56
CA LYS A 153 22.15 14.31 5.71
C LYS A 153 21.70 14.33 4.25
N ILE A 154 21.90 15.46 3.58
CA ILE A 154 21.64 15.59 2.14
C ILE A 154 22.70 14.76 1.40
N LEU A 155 22.24 13.80 0.62
CA LEU A 155 23.08 12.94 -0.21
C LEU A 155 23.17 13.43 -1.64
N TYR A 156 22.12 14.08 -2.12
CA TYR A 156 22.00 14.57 -3.48
C TYR A 156 21.05 15.74 -3.55
N GLU A 157 21.38 16.73 -4.37
CA GLU A 157 20.49 17.83 -4.73
C GLU A 157 20.70 18.17 -6.20
N LYS A 158 19.60 18.34 -6.94
CA LYS A 158 19.64 18.80 -8.32
C LYS A 158 18.52 19.77 -8.61
N LYS A 159 18.87 20.92 -9.18
CA LYS A 159 17.91 21.84 -9.77
C LYS A 159 17.27 21.23 -11.01
N MET A 160 15.95 21.33 -11.09
CA MET A 160 15.15 20.88 -12.22
C MET A 160 14.76 22.09 -13.07
N ASP A 161 14.91 21.96 -14.38
CA ASP A 161 14.61 23.02 -15.34
C ASP A 161 13.10 23.14 -15.65
N PHE A 162 12.28 22.22 -15.12
CA PHE A 162 10.84 22.17 -15.34
C PHE A 162 10.09 22.21 -14.00
N PHE A 163 8.92 22.86 -14.01
CA PHE A 163 7.98 22.81 -12.90
C PHE A 163 7.39 21.39 -12.82
N VAL A 164 7.56 20.74 -11.67
CA VAL A 164 6.76 19.56 -11.34
C VAL A 164 5.37 20.07 -11.00
N ASP A 165 4.44 19.96 -11.95
CA ASP A 165 3.04 20.26 -11.70
C ASP A 165 2.53 19.42 -10.52
N LYS A 166 1.67 19.99 -9.67
CA LYS A 166 1.24 19.38 -8.39
C LYS A 166 0.62 17.97 -8.56
N ASN A 167 0.14 17.64 -9.75
CA ASN A 167 -0.61 16.42 -10.06
C ASN A 167 0.20 15.38 -10.85
N ILE A 168 1.53 15.48 -10.89
CA ILE A 168 2.35 14.43 -11.52
C ILE A 168 2.48 13.24 -10.56
N TYR A 169 1.93 12.09 -10.98
CA TYR A 169 2.16 10.80 -10.34
C TYR A 169 3.32 10.10 -11.04
N TYR A 170 4.18 9.45 -10.27
CA TYR A 170 5.32 8.74 -10.82
C TYR A 170 5.49 7.37 -10.19
N ASN A 171 6.17 6.50 -10.92
CA ASN A 171 6.57 5.19 -10.48
C ASN A 171 8.06 4.99 -10.79
N ILE A 172 8.78 4.28 -9.93
CA ILE A 172 10.17 3.90 -10.16
C ILE A 172 10.24 2.41 -10.44
N PHE A 173 10.82 2.05 -11.58
CA PHE A 173 11.02 0.66 -11.98
C PHE A 173 12.41 0.51 -12.61
N ASN A 174 13.19 -0.48 -12.18
CA ASN A 174 14.58 -0.72 -12.63
C ASN A 174 15.47 0.54 -12.65
N GLY A 175 15.37 1.37 -11.61
CA GLY A 175 16.17 2.59 -11.46
C GLY A 175 15.79 3.73 -12.40
N LYS A 176 14.69 3.61 -13.16
CA LYS A 176 14.15 4.64 -14.03
C LYS A 176 12.84 5.19 -13.48
N ILE A 177 12.58 6.48 -13.73
CA ILE A 177 11.38 7.17 -13.30
C ILE A 177 10.41 7.27 -14.48
N TYR A 178 9.17 6.89 -14.23
CA TYR A 178 8.06 6.98 -15.17
C TYR A 178 7.00 7.89 -14.59
N PHE A 179 6.37 8.71 -15.42
CA PHE A 179 5.38 9.70 -15.03
C PHE A 179 4.05 9.41 -15.72
N LEU A 180 2.97 9.48 -14.96
CA LEU A 180 1.62 9.55 -15.50
C LEU A 180 1.27 11.02 -15.71
N ILE A 181 1.10 11.38 -16.98
CA ILE A 181 0.75 12.72 -17.43
C ILE A 181 -0.50 12.58 -18.29
N GLN A 182 -1.64 13.00 -17.73
CA GLN A 182 -2.95 12.85 -18.38
C GLN A 182 -3.23 11.38 -18.75
N SER A 183 -3.35 11.09 -20.05
CA SER A 183 -3.59 9.76 -20.62
C SER A 183 -2.33 8.95 -20.88
N CYS A 184 -1.14 9.48 -20.56
CA CYS A 184 0.11 8.87 -20.99
C CYS A 184 1.02 8.51 -19.82
N ILE A 185 1.63 7.32 -19.86
CA ILE A 185 2.77 6.98 -19.01
C ILE A 185 4.05 7.18 -19.81
N LYS A 186 4.91 8.08 -19.35
CA LYS A 186 6.14 8.50 -20.04
C LYS A 186 7.37 8.27 -19.16
N GLY A 187 8.42 7.73 -19.74
CA GLY A 187 9.77 7.66 -19.18
C GLY A 187 10.81 7.80 -20.29
N THR A 188 12.09 7.69 -19.95
CA THR A 188 13.19 7.82 -20.92
C THR A 188 13.13 6.81 -22.08
N ASP A 189 12.51 5.66 -21.84
CA ASP A 189 12.47 4.50 -22.75
C ASP A 189 11.06 3.94 -22.94
N LEU A 190 10.03 4.65 -22.47
CA LEU A 190 8.66 4.17 -22.48
C LEU A 190 7.70 5.32 -22.74
N ASN A 191 6.76 5.13 -23.67
CA ASN A 191 5.66 6.05 -23.92
C ASN A 191 4.41 5.22 -24.23
N LEU A 192 3.50 5.14 -23.25
CA LEU A 192 2.28 4.35 -23.32
C LEU A 192 1.07 5.28 -23.32
N ASN A 193 0.26 5.23 -24.38
CA ASN A 193 -1.03 5.95 -24.43
C ASN A 193 -2.15 5.04 -23.91
N LEU A 194 -2.81 5.47 -22.85
CA LEU A 194 -3.86 4.73 -22.16
C LEU A 194 -5.27 5.00 -22.70
N GLU A 195 -5.45 5.88 -23.69
CA GLU A 195 -6.78 6.26 -24.22
C GLU A 195 -7.65 5.07 -24.63
N ASN A 196 -7.05 4.05 -25.25
CA ASN A 196 -7.76 2.84 -25.68
C ASN A 196 -8.20 1.92 -24.52
N ILE A 197 -7.65 2.10 -23.32
CA ILE A 197 -7.98 1.32 -22.13
C ILE A 197 -8.91 2.11 -21.21
N CYS A 198 -8.78 3.43 -21.20
CA CYS A 198 -9.30 4.27 -20.12
C CYS A 198 -10.67 4.92 -20.40
N GLU A 199 -11.20 4.88 -21.64
CA GLU A 199 -12.53 5.41 -22.01
C GLU A 199 -12.92 6.73 -21.28
N ASN A 200 -11.99 7.70 -21.24
CA ASN A 200 -12.08 9.02 -20.58
C ASN A 200 -11.96 9.08 -19.05
N ASN A 201 -11.84 7.94 -18.36
CA ASN A 201 -11.47 7.88 -16.95
C ASN A 201 -10.00 7.47 -16.83
N PHE A 202 -9.15 8.40 -16.39
CA PHE A 202 -7.72 8.15 -16.22
C PHE A 202 -7.39 7.66 -14.81
N PRO A 203 -6.41 6.76 -14.66
CA PRO A 203 -6.01 6.25 -13.36
C PRO A 203 -5.50 7.39 -12.47
N ASP A 204 -5.75 7.28 -11.16
CA ASP A 204 -5.21 8.23 -10.18
C ASP A 204 -3.72 7.96 -9.92
N THR A 205 -3.25 6.72 -10.12
CA THR A 205 -1.83 6.36 -10.10
C THR A 205 -1.60 5.05 -10.84
N PHE A 206 -0.33 4.67 -11.01
CA PHE A 206 0.05 3.43 -11.66
C PHE A 206 1.29 2.80 -11.02
N PHE A 207 1.44 1.49 -11.23
CA PHE A 207 2.65 0.76 -10.89
C PHE A 207 3.12 -0.08 -12.08
N LEU A 208 4.37 0.16 -12.48
CA LEU A 208 4.98 -0.52 -13.60
C LEU A 208 5.84 -1.68 -13.09
N THR A 209 5.66 -2.85 -13.69
CA THR A 209 6.56 -3.99 -13.51
C THR A 209 7.26 -4.35 -14.82
N LYS A 210 7.92 -5.50 -14.84
CA LYS A 210 8.59 -6.03 -16.03
C LYS A 210 7.58 -6.24 -17.16
N ASP A 211 6.46 -6.90 -16.84
CA ASP A 211 5.53 -7.46 -17.82
C ASP A 211 4.13 -6.85 -17.78
N VAL A 212 3.74 -6.26 -16.64
CA VAL A 212 2.39 -5.71 -16.44
C VAL A 212 2.42 -4.28 -15.92
N LEU A 213 1.27 -3.65 -16.06
CA LEU A 213 0.96 -2.33 -15.55
C LEU A 213 -0.29 -2.45 -14.67
N TYR A 214 -0.17 -2.01 -13.42
CA TYR A 214 -1.30 -1.84 -12.52
C TYR A 214 -1.80 -0.41 -12.64
N LEU A 215 -3.05 -0.24 -13.07
CA LEU A 215 -3.74 1.04 -13.16
C LEU A 215 -4.72 1.16 -12.00
N CYS A 216 -4.54 2.16 -11.15
CA CYS A 216 -5.28 2.31 -9.90
C CYS A 216 -6.24 3.51 -9.98
N TYR A 217 -7.54 3.22 -9.87
CA TYR A 217 -8.63 4.18 -9.91
C TYR A 217 -9.24 4.32 -8.53
N MET A 218 -8.64 5.14 -7.67
CA MET A 218 -9.11 5.30 -6.30
C MET A 218 -10.46 5.99 -6.22
N LYS A 219 -10.75 6.94 -7.12
CA LYS A 219 -12.07 7.59 -7.16
C LYS A 219 -13.19 6.61 -7.56
N LEU A 220 -12.84 5.56 -8.29
CA LEU A 220 -13.77 4.53 -8.75
C LEU A 220 -13.66 3.22 -7.96
N ASN A 221 -12.81 3.17 -6.92
CA ASN A 221 -12.57 1.97 -6.13
C ASN A 221 -12.24 0.74 -7.00
N LYS A 222 -11.31 0.90 -7.94
CA LYS A 222 -11.04 -0.09 -8.99
C LYS A 222 -9.56 -0.20 -9.33
N ILE A 223 -9.10 -1.41 -9.66
CA ILE A 223 -7.80 -1.67 -10.28
C ILE A 223 -8.01 -2.40 -11.61
N ILE A 224 -7.20 -2.01 -12.60
CA ILE A 224 -7.08 -2.71 -13.87
C ILE A 224 -5.62 -3.15 -14.03
N VAL A 225 -5.41 -4.43 -14.32
CA VAL A 225 -4.10 -4.98 -14.66
C VAL A 225 -4.05 -5.21 -16.15
N VAL A 226 -3.09 -4.61 -16.83
CA VAL A 226 -2.89 -4.75 -18.27
C VAL A 226 -1.48 -5.25 -18.57
N ASN A 227 -1.30 -5.95 -19.69
CA ASN A 227 0.06 -6.18 -20.18
C ASN A 227 0.72 -4.84 -20.48
N LYS A 228 2.03 -4.72 -20.23
CA LYS A 228 2.81 -3.49 -20.44
C LYS A 228 2.73 -2.95 -21.87
N ASN A 229 2.51 -3.79 -22.87
CA ASN A 229 2.30 -3.37 -24.27
C ASN A 229 0.87 -2.88 -24.56
N LEU A 230 0.00 -2.83 -23.56
CA LEU A 230 -1.41 -2.43 -23.62
C LEU A 230 -2.29 -3.28 -24.55
N SER A 231 -1.82 -4.46 -24.97
CA SER A 231 -2.56 -5.28 -25.94
C SER A 231 -3.73 -6.05 -25.33
N LYS A 232 -3.75 -6.21 -24.00
CA LYS A 232 -4.72 -7.05 -23.29
C LYS A 232 -4.92 -6.59 -21.86
N VAL A 233 -6.17 -6.44 -21.47
CA VAL A 233 -6.59 -6.37 -20.06
C VAL A 233 -6.54 -7.78 -19.48
N LEU A 234 -5.77 -7.95 -18.41
CA LEU A 234 -5.55 -9.23 -17.73
C LEU A 234 -6.51 -9.42 -16.56
N LEU A 235 -6.84 -8.33 -15.87
CA LEU A 235 -7.78 -8.32 -14.76
C LEU A 235 -8.42 -6.94 -14.62
N GLU A 236 -9.68 -6.95 -14.24
CA GLU A 236 -10.42 -5.79 -13.79
C GLU A 236 -11.11 -6.13 -12.47
N LYS A 237 -10.86 -5.35 -11.41
CA LYS A 237 -11.36 -5.68 -10.07
C LYS A 237 -11.78 -4.43 -9.28
N ASN A 238 -12.93 -4.53 -8.63
CA ASN A 238 -13.38 -3.55 -7.64
C ASN A 238 -12.69 -3.81 -6.30
N ILE A 239 -12.18 -2.76 -5.67
CA ILE A 239 -11.36 -2.82 -4.47
C ILE A 239 -11.77 -1.74 -3.47
N CYS A 240 -11.60 -2.00 -2.18
CA CYS A 240 -11.74 -0.99 -1.13
C CYS A 240 -10.42 -0.24 -0.90
N ASN A 241 -9.29 -0.96 -0.99
CA ASN A 241 -7.96 -0.38 -0.85
C ASN A 241 -6.91 -1.28 -1.51
N TYR A 242 -5.69 -0.77 -1.72
CA TYR A 242 -4.58 -1.55 -2.23
C TYR A 242 -3.24 -1.11 -1.63
N PHE A 243 -2.26 -1.99 -1.77
CA PHE A 243 -0.86 -1.73 -1.48
C PHE A 243 0.00 -2.38 -2.57
N PHE A 244 0.84 -1.58 -3.23
CA PHE A 244 1.80 -2.11 -4.20
C PHE A 244 3.13 -2.42 -3.52
N ASN A 245 3.63 -3.62 -3.78
CA ASN A 245 4.89 -4.10 -3.27
C ASN A 245 6.00 -3.89 -4.31
N TYR A 246 6.88 -2.92 -4.07
CA TYR A 246 8.00 -2.64 -4.98
C TYR A 246 9.08 -3.71 -5.00
N PHE A 247 9.18 -4.55 -3.96
CA PHE A 247 10.21 -5.59 -3.89
C PHE A 247 9.84 -6.83 -4.71
N THR A 248 8.58 -7.29 -4.60
CA THR A 248 8.11 -8.46 -5.37
C THR A 248 7.43 -8.08 -6.67
N GLY A 249 6.96 -6.83 -6.81
CA GLY A 249 6.15 -6.38 -7.94
C GLY A 249 4.68 -6.78 -7.84
N ASN A 250 4.22 -7.27 -6.69
CA ASN A 250 2.84 -7.75 -6.50
C ASN A 250 1.92 -6.63 -6.01
N MET A 251 0.63 -6.74 -6.31
CA MET A 251 -0.40 -5.87 -5.77
C MET A 251 -1.18 -6.62 -4.70
N ILE A 252 -1.23 -6.10 -3.48
CA ILE A 252 -2.10 -6.59 -2.42
C ILE A 252 -3.37 -5.73 -2.46
N VAL A 253 -4.54 -6.36 -2.59
CA VAL A 253 -5.82 -5.66 -2.67
C VAL A 253 -6.73 -6.11 -1.53
N LEU A 254 -7.52 -5.16 -1.05
CA LEU A 254 -8.68 -5.41 -0.20
C LEU A 254 -9.90 -5.24 -1.06
N ASP A 255 -10.80 -6.21 -1.05
CA ASP A 255 -12.14 -6.06 -1.63
C ASP A 255 -13.21 -6.34 -0.57
N LYS A 256 -14.47 -6.47 -1.02
CA LYS A 256 -15.59 -6.76 -0.13
C LYS A 256 -15.57 -8.19 0.45
N TYR A 257 -14.78 -9.09 -0.14
CA TYR A 257 -14.68 -10.50 0.22
C TYR A 257 -13.49 -10.78 1.12
N GLY A 258 -12.40 -10.02 0.99
CA GLY A 258 -11.23 -10.16 1.84
C GLY A 258 -9.97 -9.57 1.24
N LEU A 259 -8.83 -10.14 1.64
CA LEU A 259 -7.51 -9.74 1.14
C LEU A 259 -7.12 -10.66 -0.01
N GLU A 260 -6.62 -10.09 -1.10
CA GLU A 260 -6.10 -10.85 -2.23
C GLU A 260 -4.71 -10.34 -2.61
N ILE A 261 -3.82 -11.25 -3.01
CA ILE A 261 -2.54 -10.91 -3.62
C ILE A 261 -2.61 -11.21 -5.11
N ILE A 262 -2.50 -10.16 -5.92
CA ILE A 262 -2.44 -10.22 -7.38
C ILE A 262 -0.97 -10.18 -7.80
N GLU A 263 -0.50 -11.30 -8.33
CA GLU A 263 0.86 -11.48 -8.83
C GLU A 263 0.83 -11.82 -10.32
N TYR A 264 1.78 -11.28 -11.08
CA TYR A 264 2.03 -11.75 -12.45
C TYR A 264 3.38 -12.48 -12.50
N SER A 265 3.33 -13.80 -12.68
CA SER A 265 4.54 -14.61 -12.81
C SER A 265 4.37 -15.74 -13.82
N ASN A 266 5.47 -16.12 -14.48
CA ASN A 266 5.49 -17.15 -15.53
C ASN A 266 4.50 -16.89 -16.68
N ASN A 267 4.26 -15.63 -17.06
CA ASN A 267 3.30 -15.21 -18.10
C ASN A 267 1.81 -15.41 -17.76
N TYR A 268 1.47 -15.75 -16.51
CA TYR A 268 0.09 -15.87 -16.06
C TYR A 268 -0.17 -14.95 -14.86
N LEU A 269 -1.40 -14.45 -14.78
CA LEU A 269 -1.86 -13.75 -13.59
C LEU A 269 -2.26 -14.80 -12.54
N LYS A 270 -1.71 -14.68 -11.34
CA LYS A 270 -2.04 -15.48 -10.16
C LYS A 270 -2.76 -14.59 -9.15
N GLN A 271 -3.83 -15.13 -8.57
CA GLN A 271 -4.61 -14.49 -7.53
C GLN A 271 -4.58 -15.42 -6.32
N PHE A 272 -4.12 -14.90 -5.19
CA PHE A 272 -4.14 -15.61 -3.92
C PHE A 272 -5.15 -14.93 -3.03
N GLU A 273 -6.31 -15.56 -2.84
CA GLU A 273 -7.36 -15.05 -1.97
C GLU A 273 -7.17 -15.55 -0.54
N PHE A 274 -7.11 -14.61 0.39
CA PHE A 274 -7.19 -14.85 1.82
C PHE A 274 -8.62 -14.55 2.25
N ILE A 275 -9.45 -15.59 2.20
CA ILE A 275 -10.83 -15.52 2.68
C ILE A 275 -10.80 -15.50 4.20
N TYR A 276 -11.16 -14.37 4.79
CA TYR A 276 -11.37 -14.25 6.23
C TYR A 276 -12.65 -15.01 6.62
N GLU A 277 -12.60 -15.82 7.67
CA GLU A 277 -13.63 -16.81 8.09
C GLU A 277 -15.02 -16.23 8.39
N ASN A 278 -15.78 -15.82 7.38
CA ASN A 278 -17.20 -15.51 7.52
C ASN A 278 -18.05 -15.59 6.25
N GLN A 279 -17.52 -16.10 5.14
CA GLN A 279 -18.33 -16.38 3.97
C GLN A 279 -18.56 -17.88 3.86
N ILE A 280 -19.55 -18.35 4.62
CA ILE A 280 -20.38 -19.43 4.10
C ILE A 280 -21.07 -18.78 2.89
N TYR A 281 -20.79 -19.29 1.69
CA TYR A 281 -21.68 -19.09 0.55
C TYR A 281 -23.05 -19.61 1.02
N MET A 282 -23.93 -18.70 1.44
CA MET A 282 -25.35 -18.97 1.31
C MET A 282 -25.57 -18.87 -0.20
N GLU A 283 -25.47 -20.01 -0.88
CA GLU A 283 -26.19 -20.17 -2.13
C GLU A 283 -27.64 -19.80 -1.79
N GLU A 284 -28.09 -18.63 -2.25
CA GLU A 284 -29.51 -18.44 -2.42
C GLU A 284 -29.92 -19.58 -3.35
N GLU A 285 -30.73 -20.51 -2.82
CA GLU A 285 -31.41 -21.54 -3.59
C GLU A 285 -32.38 -20.84 -4.56
N ASP A 286 -31.84 -20.18 -5.58
CA ASP A 286 -32.58 -19.89 -6.79
C ASP A 286 -32.56 -21.17 -7.61
N GLU A 287 -33.74 -21.77 -7.68
CA GLU A 287 -34.12 -22.91 -8.50
C GLU A 287 -33.48 -22.85 -9.89
N PHE A 288 -32.29 -23.45 -10.06
CA PHE A 288 -31.80 -23.82 -11.37
C PHE A 288 -31.95 -25.32 -11.55
N ASP A 289 -33.11 -25.60 -12.15
CA ASP A 289 -33.46 -26.70 -13.02
C ASP A 289 -32.34 -27.74 -13.26
N LYS A 290 -32.66 -28.98 -12.89
CA LYS A 290 -31.83 -30.15 -13.16
C LYS A 290 -31.75 -30.37 -14.67
N SER A 291 -30.63 -30.02 -15.29
CA SER A 291 -30.14 -30.77 -16.45
C SER A 291 -28.62 -30.61 -16.64
N ASP A 292 -27.96 -31.76 -16.57
CA ASP A 292 -26.80 -32.21 -17.32
C ASP A 292 -25.44 -31.51 -17.13
N GLU A 293 -24.66 -32.15 -16.24
CA GLU A 293 -23.28 -32.64 -16.43
C GLU A 293 -22.17 -31.76 -17.03
N GLU A 294 -21.09 -31.70 -16.24
CA GLU A 294 -19.66 -31.59 -16.61
C GLU A 294 -19.12 -30.24 -17.11
N ARG A 295 -18.49 -29.51 -16.17
CA ARG A 295 -17.06 -29.14 -16.31
C ARG A 295 -16.44 -28.76 -14.97
N ILE A 296 -15.67 -29.70 -14.44
CA ILE A 296 -14.72 -29.49 -13.33
C ILE A 296 -13.59 -28.59 -13.85
N CYS A 297 -13.48 -27.36 -13.35
CA CYS A 297 -12.21 -26.64 -13.29
C CYS A 297 -11.72 -26.69 -11.85
N GLY A 298 -10.68 -27.49 -11.61
CA GLY A 298 -10.13 -27.76 -10.29
C GLY A 298 -9.65 -26.48 -9.60
N LEU A 299 -10.32 -26.13 -8.51
CA LEU A 299 -9.76 -25.35 -7.42
C LEU A 299 -8.61 -26.17 -6.82
N ASN A 300 -7.38 -25.87 -7.22
CA ASN A 300 -6.21 -26.27 -6.44
C ASN A 300 -6.18 -25.41 -5.18
N LEU A 301 -6.94 -25.83 -4.18
CA LEU A 301 -6.70 -25.46 -2.79
C LEU A 301 -5.35 -26.07 -2.42
N VAL A 302 -4.29 -25.26 -2.50
CA VAL A 302 -2.99 -25.66 -1.97
C VAL A 302 -3.13 -25.67 -0.45
N LYS A 303 -3.25 -26.88 0.09
CA LYS A 303 -2.92 -27.17 1.48
C LYS A 303 -1.39 -27.15 1.55
N LEU A 304 -0.81 -26.14 2.21
CA LEU A 304 0.60 -26.14 2.58
C LEU A 304 0.78 -26.77 3.96
#